data_AF-A0A7C6UKJ2-F1
#
_entry.id   AF-A0A7C6UKJ2-F1
#
_cell.length_a   1.000
_cell.length_b   1.000
_cell.length_c   1.000
_cell.angle_alpha   90.00
_cell.angle_beta   90.00
_cell.angle_gamma   90.00
#
_symmetry.space_group_name_H-M   'P 1'
#
loop_
_entity.id
_entity.type
_entity.pdbx_description
1 polymer ?
#
loop_
_entity_poly.entity_id
_entity_poly.type
_entity_poly.pdbx_seq_one_letter_code
_entity_poly.pdbx_strand_id
1 'polypeptide(L)'
;HGDIMTINLNKESFNTIMCYSVFPHLNNQRLAISKMCNLVKPSGKVIICHSQSREKINNLHKKSAIPAISNDYLPSASTVSGYFKEQGMKVLQQIDNTEMFVVLAQKIVAKAREPYLRVPATFDPCRGDL
;
A
#
# COMPACT_ATOMS: atom_id res chain seq x y z
N HIS A 1 11.03 20.94 6.32
CA HIS A 1 9.64 20.48 6.13
C HIS A 1 9.67 19.38 5.06
N GLY A 2 8.87 18.32 5.17
CA GLY A 2 8.86 17.20 4.23
C GLY A 2 7.45 16.97 3.70
N ASP A 3 7.32 16.73 2.40
CA ASP A 3 6.05 16.46 1.73
C ASP A 3 6.19 15.16 0.93
N ILE A 4 5.30 14.19 1.18
CA ILE A 4 5.30 12.90 0.48
C ILE A 4 5.24 13.07 -1.05
N MET A 5 4.63 14.17 -1.51
CA MET A 5 4.49 14.49 -2.93
C MET A 5 5.78 15.01 -3.57
N THR A 6 6.79 15.43 -2.80
CA THR A 6 8.07 15.96 -3.31
C THR A 6 9.30 15.24 -2.78
N ILE A 7 9.17 14.48 -1.69
CA ILE A 7 10.30 13.80 -1.05
C ILE A 7 10.90 12.73 -1.96
N ASN A 8 12.23 12.67 -1.98
CA ASN A 8 13.00 11.66 -2.68
C ASN A 8 13.75 10.80 -1.65
N LEU A 9 13.21 9.61 -1.39
CA LEU A 9 13.81 8.62 -0.49
C LEU A 9 14.12 7.36 -1.28
N ASN A 10 15.11 6.60 -0.80
CA ASN A 10 15.44 5.32 -1.38
C ASN A 10 14.21 4.39 -1.36
N LYS A 11 13.95 3.74 -2.49
CA LYS A 11 12.90 2.72 -2.61
C LYS A 11 13.16 1.61 -1.59
N GLU A 12 12.09 0.95 -1.16
CA GLU A 12 12.19 -0.23 -0.30
C GLU A 12 13.00 -0.01 1.00
N SER A 13 12.89 1.19 1.58
CA SER A 13 13.59 1.55 2.81
C SER A 13 12.82 1.21 4.08
N PHE A 14 11.49 1.13 3.99
CA PHE A 14 10.62 1.05 5.16
C PHE A 14 9.92 -0.30 5.29
N ASN A 15 9.83 -0.80 6.52
CA ASN A 15 9.03 -1.98 6.85
C ASN A 15 7.55 -1.62 7.00
N THR A 16 7.23 -0.41 7.47
CA THR A 16 5.85 0.07 7.63
C THR A 16 5.80 1.58 7.42
N ILE A 17 4.78 2.04 6.72
CA ILE A 17 4.41 3.46 6.61
C ILE A 17 2.97 3.60 7.12
N MET A 18 2.74 4.54 8.03
CA MET A 18 1.41 4.80 8.60
C MET A 18 1.01 6.24 8.35
N CYS A 19 -0.17 6.40 7.75
CA CYS A 19 -0.84 7.66 7.53
C CYS A 19 -1.97 7.74 8.57
N TYR A 20 -1.68 8.34 9.72
CA TYR A 20 -2.65 8.55 10.79
C TYR A 20 -3.25 9.95 10.70
N SER A 21 -4.56 10.04 10.47
CA SER A 21 -5.30 11.31 10.46
C SER A 21 -4.88 12.36 9.43
N VAL A 22 -4.02 12.04 8.45
CA VAL A 22 -3.53 13.02 7.45
C VAL A 22 -3.97 12.74 6.01
N PHE A 23 -4.53 11.56 5.73
CA PHE A 23 -4.83 11.14 4.35
C PHE A 23 -5.77 12.07 3.56
N PRO A 24 -6.84 12.63 4.17
CA PRO A 24 -7.76 13.52 3.45
C PRO A 24 -7.09 14.78 2.92
N HIS A 25 -6.03 15.25 3.59
CA HIS A 25 -5.30 16.48 3.26
C HIS A 25 -4.31 16.32 2.09
N LEU A 26 -4.15 15.10 1.58
CA LEU A 26 -3.26 14.83 0.45
C LEU A 26 -4.01 15.14 -0.85
N ASN A 27 -3.56 16.15 -1.60
CA ASN A 27 -4.20 16.56 -2.86
C ASN A 27 -4.42 15.41 -3.85
N ASN A 28 -3.39 14.59 -4.10
CA ASN A 28 -3.49 13.42 -4.98
C ASN A 28 -3.25 12.13 -4.19
N GLN A 29 -4.28 11.71 -3.46
CA GLN A 29 -4.29 10.54 -2.58
C GLN A 29 -3.81 9.25 -3.27
N ARG A 30 -4.22 9.04 -4.52
CA ARG A 30 -3.82 7.88 -5.34
C ARG A 30 -2.32 7.90 -5.60
N LEU A 31 -1.77 9.05 -6.01
CA LEU A 31 -0.33 9.20 -6.23
C LEU A 31 0.46 9.11 -4.91
N ALA A 32 -0.07 9.65 -3.81
CA ALA A 32 0.54 9.52 -2.50
C ALA A 32 0.65 8.06 -2.07
N ILE A 33 -0.40 7.26 -2.26
CA ILE A 33 -0.35 5.80 -2.06
C ILE A 33 0.73 5.18 -2.93
N SER A 34 0.75 5.45 -4.24
CA SER A 34 1.78 4.92 -5.14
C SER A 34 3.20 5.19 -4.64
N LYS A 35 3.48 6.42 -4.18
CA LYS A 35 4.76 6.76 -3.59
C LYS A 35 5.05 5.97 -2.32
N MET A 36 4.12 5.90 -1.37
CA MET A 36 4.31 5.11 -0.15
C MET A 36 4.54 3.62 -0.47
N CYS A 37 3.83 3.05 -1.44
CA CYS A 37 4.01 1.67 -1.90
C CYS A 37 5.42 1.41 -2.46
N ASN A 38 6.01 2.39 -3.15
CA ASN A 38 7.38 2.29 -3.68
C ASN A 38 8.45 2.36 -2.59
N LEU A 39 8.15 3.02 -1.48
CA LEU A 39 9.08 3.19 -0.35
C LEU A 39 9.10 1.97 0.60
N VAL A 40 8.09 1.11 0.57
CA VAL A 40 8.05 -0.09 1.41
C VAL A 40 8.80 -1.27 0.81
N LYS A 41 9.49 -2.00 1.68
CA LYS A 41 10.18 -3.26 1.40
C LYS A 41 9.21 -4.34 0.90
N PRO A 42 9.69 -5.41 0.25
CA PRO A 42 8.92 -6.64 0.11
C PRO A 42 8.37 -7.09 1.48
N SER A 43 7.12 -7.54 1.54
CA SER A 43 6.37 -7.80 2.78
C SER A 43 6.11 -6.58 3.69
N GLY A 44 6.56 -5.39 3.31
CA GLY A 44 6.30 -4.15 4.03
C GLY A 44 4.84 -3.70 3.93
N LYS A 45 4.41 -2.85 4.86
CA LYS A 45 3.01 -2.47 5.05
C LYS A 45 2.78 -0.97 4.87
N VAL A 46 1.62 -0.62 4.31
CA VAL A 46 1.12 0.76 4.31
C VAL A 46 -0.25 0.77 4.98
N ILE A 47 -0.45 1.70 5.92
CA ILE A 47 -1.67 1.81 6.73
C ILE A 47 -2.24 3.22 6.56
N ILE A 48 -3.51 3.32 6.19
CA ILE A 48 -4.30 4.54 6.30
C ILE A 48 -5.25 4.36 7.47
N CYS A 49 -5.22 5.24 8.47
CA CYS A 49 -6.02 5.07 9.67
C CYS A 49 -6.48 6.38 10.31
N HIS A 50 -7.69 6.35 10.86
CA HIS A 50 -8.30 7.42 11.62
C HIS A 50 -9.08 6.84 12.81
N SER A 51 -9.01 7.50 13.96
CA SER A 51 -9.78 7.15 15.17
C SER A 51 -11.23 7.62 15.15
N GLN A 52 -11.66 8.22 14.03
CA GLN A 52 -13.04 8.63 13.77
C GLN A 52 -13.53 8.01 12.46
N SER A 53 -14.84 7.88 12.32
CA SER A 53 -15.44 7.41 11.08
C SER A 53 -15.22 8.38 9.93
N ARG A 54 -15.22 7.84 8.71
CA ARG A 54 -15.18 8.62 7.47
C ARG A 54 -16.27 9.69 7.42
N GLU A 55 -17.48 9.37 7.89
CA GLU A 55 -18.58 10.33 7.94
C GLU A 55 -18.30 11.49 8.90
N LYS A 56 -17.82 11.20 10.12
CA LYS A 56 -17.45 12.25 11.09
C LYS A 56 -16.37 13.16 10.51
N ILE A 57 -15.32 12.58 9.91
CA ILE A 57 -14.20 13.32 9.30
C ILE A 57 -14.69 14.21 8.15
N ASN A 58 -15.42 13.64 7.20
CA ASN A 58 -15.89 14.38 6.03
C ASN A 58 -16.89 15.49 6.42
N ASN A 59 -17.70 15.28 7.46
CA ASN A 59 -18.61 16.31 7.98
C ASN A 59 -17.86 17.45 8.68
N LEU A 60 -16.76 17.15 9.39
CA LEU A 60 -15.91 18.19 9.99
C LEU A 60 -15.25 19.05 8.92
N HIS A 61 -14.71 18.44 7.86
CA HIS A 61 -14.11 19.17 6.74
C HIS A 61 -15.13 20.08 6.03
N LYS A 62 -16.32 19.55 5.70
CA LYS A 62 -17.41 20.35 5.09
C LYS A 62 -17.83 21.55 5.91
N LYS A 63 -17.75 21.48 7.23
CA LYS A 63 -18.12 22.56 8.16
C LYS A 63 -17.00 23.58 8.37
N SER A 64 -15.80 23.32 7.85
CA SER A 64 -14.67 24.23 7.99
C SER A 64 -14.89 25.49 7.16
N ALA A 65 -14.72 26.66 7.79
CA ALA A 65 -14.75 27.95 7.11
C ALA A 65 -13.50 28.20 6.25
N ILE A 66 -12.51 27.29 6.30
CA ILE A 66 -11.27 27.36 5.52
C ILE A 66 -11.47 26.59 4.21
N PRO A 67 -11.48 27.25 3.04
CA PRO A 67 -11.75 26.61 1.75
C PRO A 67 -10.77 25.48 1.38
N ALA A 68 -9.53 25.56 1.87
CA ALA A 68 -8.53 24.50 1.68
C ALA A 68 -8.91 23.19 2.39
N ILE A 69 -9.62 23.27 3.52
CA ILE A 69 -10.04 22.12 4.32
C ILE A 69 -11.40 21.60 3.88
N SER A 70 -12.28 22.47 3.38
CA SER A 70 -13.62 22.06 2.90
C SER A 70 -13.59 21.11 1.70
N ASN A 71 -12.47 21.08 0.98
CA ASN A 71 -12.23 20.16 -0.14
C ASN A 71 -11.55 18.85 0.29
N ASP A 72 -11.07 18.74 1.52
CA ASP A 72 -10.45 17.52 2.03
C ASP A 72 -11.50 16.43 2.20
N TYR A 73 -11.24 15.29 1.59
CA TYR A 73 -12.20 14.20 1.53
C TYR A 73 -11.54 12.86 1.80
N LEU A 74 -12.05 12.11 2.77
CA LEU A 74 -11.69 10.72 2.97
C LEU A 74 -12.58 9.83 2.08
N PRO A 75 -12.03 9.15 1.06
CA PRO A 75 -12.79 8.22 0.24
C PRO A 75 -13.21 6.98 1.03
N SER A 76 -14.14 6.21 0.47
CA SER A 76 -14.51 4.91 1.05
C SER A 76 -13.29 4.00 1.19
N ALA A 77 -13.32 3.09 2.17
CA ALA A 77 -12.23 2.14 2.32
C ALA A 77 -12.09 1.20 1.10
N SER A 78 -13.17 0.99 0.35
CA SER A 78 -13.14 0.25 -0.94
C SER A 78 -12.34 1.02 -1.99
N THR A 79 -12.57 2.34 -2.10
CA THR A 79 -11.82 3.22 -3.01
C THR A 79 -10.32 3.23 -2.65
N VAL A 80 -9.99 3.41 -1.37
CA VAL A 80 -8.60 3.39 -0.89
C VAL A 80 -7.95 2.02 -1.13
N SER A 81 -8.70 0.93 -0.91
CA SER A 81 -8.26 -0.43 -1.23
C SER A 81 -8.00 -0.62 -2.72
N GLY A 82 -8.79 0.00 -3.59
CA GLY A 82 -8.57 0.05 -5.03
C GLY A 82 -7.21 0.67 -5.37
N TYR A 83 -6.88 1.81 -4.78
CA TYR A 83 -5.58 2.46 -4.96
C TYR A 83 -4.42 1.54 -4.57
N PHE A 84 -4.52 0.79 -3.48
CA PHE A 84 -3.50 -0.20 -3.11
C PHE A 84 -3.38 -1.36 -4.09
N LYS A 85 -4.51 -1.91 -4.56
CA LYS A 85 -4.53 -3.02 -5.52
C LYS A 85 -3.87 -2.65 -6.85
N GLU A 86 -4.08 -1.43 -7.31
CA GLU A 86 -3.43 -0.89 -8.52
C GLU A 86 -1.90 -0.86 -8.41
N GLN A 87 -1.36 -0.78 -7.19
CA GLN A 87 0.08 -0.84 -6.91
C GLN A 87 0.58 -2.27 -6.66
N GLY A 88 -0.24 -3.29 -6.91
CA GLY A 88 0.10 -4.70 -6.66
C GLY A 88 0.15 -5.07 -5.17
N MET A 89 -0.43 -4.26 -4.29
CA MET A 89 -0.49 -4.57 -2.87
C MET A 89 -1.66 -5.49 -2.53
N LYS A 90 -1.45 -6.40 -1.56
CA LYS A 90 -2.50 -7.21 -0.95
C LYS A 90 -3.14 -6.44 0.19
N VAL A 91 -4.44 -6.15 0.09
CA VAL A 91 -5.21 -5.56 1.20
C VAL A 91 -5.43 -6.63 2.27
N LEU A 92 -5.00 -6.36 3.50
CA LEU A 92 -5.11 -7.28 4.64
C LEU A 92 -6.28 -6.94 5.56
N GLN A 93 -6.61 -5.65 5.68
CA GLN A 93 -7.70 -5.19 6.53
C GLN A 93 -8.38 -3.97 5.90
N GLN A 94 -9.71 -3.95 6.01
CA GLN A 94 -10.57 -2.87 5.56
C GLN A 94 -11.65 -2.65 6.63
N ILE A 95 -11.59 -1.51 7.33
CA ILE A 95 -12.57 -1.07 8.31
C ILE A 95 -13.04 0.32 7.88
N ASP A 96 -14.35 0.46 7.69
CA ASP A 96 -15.03 1.73 7.41
C ASP A 96 -16.39 1.64 8.11
N ASN A 97 -16.39 1.93 9.42
CA ASN A 97 -17.57 1.82 10.27
C ASN A 97 -17.85 3.15 10.99
N THR A 98 -18.84 3.16 11.88
CA THR A 98 -19.29 4.38 12.60
C THR A 98 -18.29 4.91 13.62
N GLU A 99 -17.29 4.11 13.98
CA GLU A 99 -16.27 4.47 14.97
C GLU A 99 -14.97 4.90 14.33
N MET A 100 -14.47 4.16 13.34
CA MET A 100 -13.11 4.32 12.83
C MET A 100 -12.95 3.95 11.36
N PHE A 101 -11.84 4.36 10.78
CA PHE A 101 -11.44 4.05 9.41
C PHE A 101 -10.03 3.43 9.40
N VAL A 102 -9.86 2.25 8.81
CA VAL A 102 -8.55 1.59 8.63
C VAL A 102 -8.49 0.88 7.29
N VAL A 103 -7.44 1.14 6.52
CA VAL A 103 -7.04 0.29 5.39
C VAL A 103 -5.58 -0.08 5.55
N LEU A 104 -5.30 -1.36 5.70
CA LEU A 104 -3.95 -1.91 5.79
C LEU A 104 -3.69 -2.76 4.54
N ALA A 105 -2.61 -2.45 3.84
CA ALA A 105 -2.13 -3.23 2.71
C ALA A 105 -0.67 -3.66 2.91
N GLN A 106 -0.30 -4.79 2.32
CA GLN A 106 1.05 -5.34 2.33
C GLN A 106 1.59 -5.54 0.91
N LYS A 107 2.85 -5.20 0.70
CA LYS A 107 3.55 -5.42 -0.58
C LYS A 107 3.83 -6.91 -0.75
N ILE A 108 3.34 -7.48 -1.83
CA ILE A 108 3.52 -8.91 -2.12
C ILE A 108 4.98 -9.16 -2.48
N VAL A 109 5.56 -10.24 -1.96
CA VAL A 109 6.86 -10.72 -2.43
C VAL A 109 6.62 -11.53 -3.70
N ALA A 110 7.28 -11.18 -4.79
CA ALA A 110 7.32 -12.08 -5.95
C ALA A 110 7.93 -13.40 -5.48
N LYS A 111 7.22 -14.52 -5.66
CA LYS A 111 7.82 -15.83 -5.38
C LYS A 111 9.09 -15.93 -6.22
N ALA A 112 10.22 -16.22 -5.57
CA ALA A 112 11.41 -16.64 -6.30
C ALA A 112 11.00 -17.83 -7.17
N ARG A 113 11.31 -17.76 -8.48
CA ARG A 113 11.28 -18.97 -9.30
C ARG A 113 12.28 -19.93 -8.65
N GLU A 114 11.80 -21.08 -8.21
CA GLU A 114 12.66 -22.18 -7.78
C GLU A 114 13.67 -22.43 -8.91
N PRO A 115 14.99 -22.37 -8.66
CA PRO A 115 15.94 -22.80 -9.68
C PRO A 115 15.69 -24.29 -9.89
N TYR A 116 15.17 -24.65 -11.06
CA TYR A 116 15.11 -26.05 -11.51
C TYR A 116 16.53 -26.62 -11.34
N LEU A 117 16.73 -27.48 -10.35
CA LEU A 117 17.97 -28.24 -10.24
C LEU A 117 18.15 -28.93 -11.59
N ARG A 118 19.21 -28.57 -12.32
CA ARG A 118 19.73 -29.46 -13.36
C ARG A 118 20.12 -30.73 -12.63
N VAL A 119 19.27 -31.74 -12.68
CA VAL A 119 19.69 -33.12 -12.46
C VAL A 119 20.86 -33.33 -13.42
N PRO A 120 22.09 -33.61 -12.94
CA PRO A 120 23.14 -34.06 -13.83
C PRO A 120 22.61 -35.31 -14.53
N ALA A 121 22.75 -35.36 -15.86
CA ALA A 121 22.39 -36.53 -16.63
C ALA A 121 23.06 -37.74 -15.97
N THR A 122 22.26 -38.57 -15.31
CA THR A 122 22.72 -39.81 -14.74
C THR A 122 23.26 -40.64 -15.89
N PHE A 123 24.50 -41.09 -15.72
CA PHE A 123 25.18 -42.07 -16.54
C PHE A 123 24.19 -43.16 -16.99
N ASP A 124 23.96 -43.25 -18.29
CA ASP A 124 23.11 -44.27 -18.91
C ASP A 124 23.96 -45.54 -19.08
N PRO A 125 23.74 -46.60 -18.29
CA PRO A 125 24.53 -47.83 -18.37
C PRO A 125 24.18 -48.68 -19.60
N CYS A 126 23.26 -48.25 -20.47
CA CYS A 126 22.78 -49.03 -21.61
C CYS A 126 23.45 -48.73 -22.96
N ARG A 127 24.44 -47.82 -23.04
CA ARG A 127 25.32 -47.75 -24.22
C ARG A 127 26.45 -48.78 -24.08
N GLY A 128 26.12 -50.02 -24.42
CA GLY A 128 27.10 -51.05 -24.71
C GLY A 128 27.82 -50.72 -26.02
N ASP A 129 29.14 -50.86 -25.99
CA ASP A 129 30.01 -50.81 -27.15
C ASP A 129 29.63 -51.91 -28.16
N LEU A 130 29.39 -51.51 -29.40
CA LEU A 130 29.53 -52.31 -30.62
C LEU A 130 30.13 -51.44 -31.72
#